data_AF-A0A4P9K4C4-F1
#
_entry.id   AF-A0A4P9K4C4-F1
#
_cell.length_a   1.000
_cell.length_b   1.000
_cell.length_c   1.000
_cell.angle_alpha   90.00
_cell.angle_beta   90.00
_cell.angle_gamma   90.00
#
_symmetry.space_group_name_H-M   'P 1'
#
loop_
_entity.id
_entity.type
_entity.pdbx_description
1 polymer ?
#
loop_
_entity_poly.entity_id
_entity_poly.type
_entity_poly.pdbx_seq_one_letter_code
_entity_poly.pdbx_strand_id
1 'polypeptide(L)'
;MLLAHLAILQKQLQNRALPRMKATGFFLHGTPSGTGSISHQLIALWLAIKTVKKVWGGRDPLIRETYTLNLFFGEIPMGSRNFGLGHRDMKEAGRRAISEAYESGESYKSIKGRWNRFVDYLKEDRGIKKMEDIRRDHIEDYARKLRDEKKEPSYQKNCVSAINRVLEEARRDREMHVKPSDVCDRRSTVAKTDRSISEEKHQQLIEKSNDRTATMMELQRRFGLRFEE
;
A
#
# COMPACT_ATOMS: atom_id res chain seq x y z
N MET A 1 -12.47 -19.69 17.81
CA MET A 1 -11.90 -18.76 16.81
C MET A 1 -12.51 -17.35 16.85
N LEU A 2 -13.84 -17.20 16.82
CA LEU A 2 -14.51 -15.89 16.86
C LEU A 2 -14.19 -15.08 18.14
N LEU A 3 -14.22 -15.71 19.30
CA LEU A 3 -13.91 -15.06 20.59
C LEU A 3 -12.48 -14.51 20.66
N ALA A 4 -11.51 -15.22 20.07
CA ALA A 4 -10.12 -14.76 20.02
C ALA A 4 -9.95 -13.55 19.10
N HIS A 5 -10.60 -13.55 17.93
CA HIS A 5 -10.64 -12.39 17.03
C HIS A 5 -11.36 -11.19 17.67
N LEU A 6 -12.43 -11.42 18.43
CA LEU A 6 -13.15 -10.38 19.16
C LEU A 6 -12.32 -9.74 20.26
N ALA A 7 -11.56 -10.54 21.03
CA ALA A 7 -10.65 -10.02 22.04
C ALA A 7 -9.50 -9.19 21.42
N ILE A 8 -9.00 -9.60 20.24
CA ILE A 8 -7.99 -8.85 19.49
C ILE A 8 -8.57 -7.50 19.00
N LEU A 9 -9.78 -7.50 18.44
CA LEU A 9 -10.46 -6.28 17.99
C LEU A 9 -10.71 -5.31 19.15
N GLN A 10 -11.22 -5.80 20.28
CA GLN A 10 -11.46 -4.99 21.47
C GLN A 10 -10.18 -4.33 21.99
N LYS A 11 -9.08 -5.09 22.02
CA LYS A 11 -7.77 -4.58 22.43
C LYS A 11 -7.20 -3.57 21.43
N GLN A 12 -7.43 -3.75 20.14
CA GLN A 12 -7.00 -2.79 19.11
C GLN A 12 -7.76 -1.47 19.18
N LEU A 13 -9.07 -1.52 19.43
CA LEU A 13 -9.92 -0.32 19.60
C LEU A 13 -9.52 0.49 20.83
N GLN A 14 -9.29 -0.18 21.96
CA GLN A 14 -8.83 0.47 23.19
C GLN A 14 -7.46 1.14 23.03
N ASN A 15 -6.53 0.48 22.33
CA ASN A 15 -5.15 0.94 22.25
C ASN A 15 -4.88 1.94 21.12
N ARG A 16 -5.68 1.95 20.04
CA ARG A 16 -5.37 2.75 18.84
C ARG A 16 -6.46 3.75 18.46
N ALA A 17 -7.72 3.35 18.52
CA ALA A 17 -8.83 4.20 18.08
C ALA A 17 -9.22 5.23 19.15
N LEU A 18 -9.44 4.78 20.39
CA LEU A 18 -9.87 5.62 21.51
C LEU A 18 -8.91 6.80 21.81
N PRO A 19 -7.57 6.62 21.86
CA PRO A 19 -6.65 7.73 22.07
C PRO A 19 -6.70 8.77 20.95
N ARG A 20 -6.85 8.33 19.68
CA ARG A 20 -6.97 9.22 18.53
C ARG A 20 -8.29 9.99 18.51
N MET A 21 -9.39 9.34 18.90
CA MET A 21 -10.70 9.99 19.01
C MET A 21 -10.70 11.09 20.08
N LYS A 22 -10.06 10.83 21.24
CA LYS A 22 -9.86 11.83 22.30
C LYS A 22 -8.99 13.01 21.83
N ALA A 23 -7.94 12.75 21.06
CA ALA A 23 -7.08 13.80 20.49
C ALA A 23 -7.83 14.72 19.50
N THR A 24 -8.87 14.21 18.83
CA THR A 24 -9.77 15.00 17.96
C THR A 24 -10.97 15.61 18.69
N GLY A 25 -10.98 15.62 20.03
CA GLY A 25 -12.04 16.21 20.84
C GLY A 25 -13.34 15.40 20.92
N PHE A 26 -13.33 14.13 20.50
CA PHE A 26 -14.51 13.27 20.49
C PHE A 26 -14.55 12.41 21.75
N PHE A 27 -15.53 12.66 22.63
CA PHE A 27 -15.76 11.89 23.85
C PHE A 27 -16.96 10.95 23.66
N LEU A 28 -16.71 9.64 23.76
CA LEU A 28 -17.79 8.67 23.91
C LEU A 28 -18.29 8.74 25.35
N HIS A 29 -19.50 9.25 25.56
CA HIS A 29 -20.18 9.13 26.86
C HIS A 29 -20.62 7.66 27.04
N GLY A 30 -19.91 6.94 27.90
CA GLY A 30 -20.12 5.52 28.16
C GLY A 30 -18.95 4.67 27.70
N THR A 31 -17.95 4.49 28.56
CA THR A 31 -16.99 3.40 28.40
C THR A 31 -17.73 2.08 28.59
N PRO A 32 -17.59 1.07 27.70
CA PRO A 32 -18.17 -0.24 27.94
C PRO A 32 -17.52 -0.82 29.19
N SER A 33 -18.25 -0.85 30.30
CA SER A 33 -17.84 -1.62 31.47
C SER A 33 -17.79 -3.09 31.05
N GLY A 34 -16.70 -3.77 31.40
CA GLY A 34 -16.33 -5.09 30.88
C GLY A 34 -17.23 -6.27 31.29
N THR A 35 -18.47 -6.01 31.72
CA THR A 35 -19.39 -7.01 32.29
C THR A 35 -20.61 -7.32 31.41
N GLY A 36 -20.78 -6.63 30.28
CA GLY A 36 -21.88 -6.93 29.34
C GLY A 36 -21.60 -8.16 28.47
N SER A 37 -22.65 -8.91 28.08
CA SER A 37 -22.51 -10.02 27.12
C SER A 37 -21.86 -9.52 25.82
N ILE A 38 -21.11 -10.40 25.15
CA ILE A 38 -20.35 -10.08 23.93
C ILE A 38 -21.21 -9.34 22.88
N SER A 39 -22.50 -9.69 22.79
CA SER A 39 -23.48 -9.04 21.92
C SER A 39 -23.68 -7.56 22.25
N HIS A 40 -23.75 -7.18 23.53
CA HIS A 40 -23.90 -5.77 23.95
C HIS A 40 -22.65 -4.95 23.64
N GLN A 41 -21.47 -5.52 23.83
CA GLN A 41 -20.20 -4.84 23.52
C GLN A 41 -20.06 -4.59 22.02
N LEU A 42 -20.51 -5.54 21.19
CA LEU A 42 -20.50 -5.41 19.73
C LEU A 42 -21.51 -4.37 19.23
N ILE A 43 -22.72 -4.31 19.81
CA ILE A 43 -23.73 -3.30 19.46
C ILE A 43 -23.22 -1.89 19.79
N ALA A 44 -22.66 -1.68 20.99
CA ALA A 44 -22.12 -0.39 21.40
C ALA A 44 -20.96 0.08 20.51
N LEU A 45 -20.07 -0.85 20.15
CA LEU A 45 -18.96 -0.59 19.25
C LEU A 45 -19.42 -0.25 17.82
N TRP A 46 -20.41 -0.98 17.32
CA TRP A 46 -21.01 -0.72 16.01
C TRP A 46 -21.73 0.64 15.96
N LEU A 47 -22.44 1.03 17.03
CA LEU A 47 -23.06 2.36 17.14
C LEU A 47 -22.00 3.48 17.16
N ALA A 48 -20.90 3.29 17.89
CA ALA A 48 -19.79 4.24 17.91
C ALA A 48 -19.18 4.41 16.50
N ILE A 49 -18.99 3.31 15.78
CA ILE A 49 -18.52 3.30 14.39
C ILE A 49 -19.49 4.00 13.44
N LYS A 50 -20.81 3.74 13.53
CA LYS A 50 -21.81 4.45 12.71
C LYS A 50 -21.79 5.95 12.95
N THR A 51 -21.59 6.35 14.21
CA THR A 51 -21.49 7.77 14.60
C THR A 51 -20.23 8.42 14.00
N VAL A 52 -19.08 7.75 14.06
CA VAL A 52 -17.83 8.22 13.43
C VAL A 52 -17.99 8.34 11.91
N LYS A 53 -18.60 7.35 11.24
CA LYS A 53 -18.87 7.40 9.79
C LYS A 53 -19.71 8.62 9.40
N LYS A 54 -20.73 8.96 10.20
CA LYS A 54 -21.60 10.12 9.98
C LYS A 54 -20.85 11.45 10.10
N VAL A 55 -19.94 11.55 11.08
CA VAL A 55 -19.16 12.78 11.33
C VAL A 55 -18.07 12.98 10.26
N TRP A 56 -17.49 11.92 9.72
CA TRP A 56 -16.31 12.00 8.84
C TRP A 56 -16.61 11.95 7.32
N GLY A 57 -17.89 11.98 6.93
CA GLY A 57 -18.30 12.27 5.55
C GLY A 57 -17.64 11.41 4.45
N GLY A 58 -17.37 10.13 4.74
CA GLY A 58 -16.76 9.19 3.78
C GLY A 58 -15.23 9.03 3.88
N ARG A 59 -14.53 9.77 4.75
CA ARG A 59 -13.15 9.47 5.16
C ARG A 59 -13.18 8.69 6.48
N ASP A 60 -13.54 7.42 6.42
CA ASP A 60 -13.63 6.57 7.62
C ASP A 60 -12.22 6.15 8.09
N PRO A 61 -11.72 6.68 9.23
CA PRO A 61 -10.38 6.35 9.73
C PRO A 61 -10.31 4.96 10.38
N LEU A 62 -11.44 4.26 10.49
CA LEU A 62 -11.60 2.95 11.11
C LEU A 62 -12.12 1.91 10.10
N ILE A 63 -11.97 2.15 8.78
CA ILE A 63 -12.38 1.24 7.69
C ILE A 63 -12.11 -0.23 8.05
N ARG A 64 -10.94 -0.51 8.64
CA ARG A 64 -10.48 -1.83 9.10
C ARG A 64 -11.41 -2.52 10.11
N GLU A 65 -11.88 -1.82 11.13
CA GLU A 65 -12.78 -2.35 12.17
C GLU A 65 -14.23 -2.38 11.68
N THR A 66 -14.61 -1.40 10.85
CA THR A 66 -15.97 -1.31 10.31
C THR A 66 -16.27 -2.43 9.30
N TYR A 67 -15.29 -2.89 8.53
CA TYR A 67 -15.44 -4.07 7.66
C TYR A 67 -15.76 -5.34 8.44
N THR A 68 -14.99 -5.63 9.48
CA THR A 68 -15.15 -6.88 10.26
C THR A 68 -16.46 -6.91 11.04
N LEU A 69 -16.87 -5.77 11.59
CA LEU A 69 -18.15 -5.63 12.29
C LEU A 69 -19.32 -5.60 11.33
N ASN A 70 -19.22 -4.93 10.18
CA ASN A 70 -20.26 -4.98 9.16
C ASN A 70 -20.42 -6.40 8.59
N LEU A 71 -19.35 -7.19 8.48
CA LEU A 71 -19.41 -8.63 8.16
C LEU A 71 -20.18 -9.40 9.23
N PHE A 72 -19.89 -9.12 10.51
CA PHE A 72 -20.54 -9.76 11.65
C PHE A 72 -22.03 -9.41 11.78
N PHE A 73 -22.41 -8.17 11.46
CA PHE A 73 -23.80 -7.68 11.50
C PHE A 73 -24.54 -7.79 10.16
N GLY A 74 -23.94 -8.40 9.13
CA GLY A 74 -24.58 -8.56 7.81
C GLY A 74 -24.83 -7.23 7.06
N GLU A 75 -24.15 -6.16 7.44
CA GLU A 75 -24.31 -4.81 6.86
C GLU A 75 -23.34 -4.49 5.72
N ILE A 76 -22.41 -5.38 5.37
CA ILE A 76 -21.73 -5.24 4.08
C ILE A 76 -22.78 -5.54 3.02
N PRO A 77 -23.11 -4.59 2.14
CA PRO A 77 -23.94 -4.93 1.00
C PRO A 77 -23.20 -6.02 0.24
N MET A 78 -23.78 -7.23 0.22
CA MET A 78 -23.44 -8.30 -0.71
C MET A 78 -23.29 -7.67 -2.10
N GLY A 79 -22.05 -7.35 -2.52
CA GLY A 79 -21.79 -6.52 -3.70
C GLY A 79 -20.69 -5.45 -3.58
N SER A 80 -20.08 -5.22 -2.40
CA SER A 80 -18.90 -4.35 -2.33
C SER A 80 -17.73 -4.98 -3.09
N ARG A 81 -17.18 -4.28 -4.10
CA ARG A 81 -16.05 -4.73 -4.93
C ARG A 81 -14.72 -4.29 -4.34
N ASN A 82 -13.65 -4.97 -4.72
CA ASN A 82 -12.27 -4.65 -4.39
C ASN A 82 -12.01 -4.61 -2.87
N PHE A 83 -12.42 -5.68 -2.18
CA PHE A 83 -12.29 -5.85 -0.72
C PHE A 83 -12.94 -4.72 0.08
N GLY A 84 -13.91 -4.03 -0.51
CA GLY A 84 -14.56 -2.91 0.15
C GLY A 84 -13.71 -1.64 0.26
N LEU A 85 -12.69 -1.44 -0.58
CA LEU A 85 -11.88 -0.21 -0.54
C LEU A 85 -12.63 1.07 -1.01
N GLY A 86 -13.96 0.99 -1.15
CA GLY A 86 -14.85 2.11 -1.44
C GLY A 86 -14.76 2.61 -2.89
N HIS A 87 -14.20 1.79 -3.80
CA HIS A 87 -14.10 2.15 -5.21
C HIS A 87 -14.28 0.93 -6.13
N ARG A 88 -14.96 1.12 -7.28
CA ARG A 88 -15.22 0.05 -8.27
C ARG A 88 -14.04 -0.21 -9.20
N ASP A 89 -13.29 0.83 -9.55
CA ASP A 89 -12.06 0.69 -10.33
C ASP A 89 -10.89 0.21 -9.46
N MET A 90 -10.19 -0.81 -9.95
CA MET A 90 -9.10 -1.51 -9.26
C MET A 90 -7.83 -0.66 -9.09
N LYS A 91 -7.55 0.28 -10.00
CA LYS A 91 -6.40 1.18 -9.85
C LYS A 91 -6.62 2.10 -8.66
N GLU A 92 -7.81 2.68 -8.57
CA GLU A 92 -8.18 3.57 -7.47
C GLU A 92 -8.37 2.83 -6.14
N ALA A 93 -8.91 1.60 -6.16
CA ALA A 93 -8.95 0.75 -4.98
C ALA A 93 -7.54 0.44 -4.44
N GLY A 94 -6.62 -0.01 -5.30
CA GLY A 94 -5.24 -0.27 -4.90
C GLY A 94 -4.51 0.99 -4.43
N ARG A 95 -4.78 2.15 -5.04
CA ARG A 95 -4.27 3.45 -4.56
C ARG A 95 -4.71 3.74 -3.13
N ARG A 96 -5.99 3.51 -2.81
CA ARG A 96 -6.52 3.70 -1.46
C ARG A 96 -5.88 2.75 -0.46
N ALA A 97 -5.73 1.47 -0.83
CA ALA A 97 -5.07 0.47 0.02
C ALA A 97 -3.67 0.91 0.47
N ILE A 98 -2.85 1.43 -0.45
CA ILE A 98 -1.48 1.84 -0.10
C ILE A 98 -1.39 3.26 0.46
N SER A 99 -2.40 4.11 0.27
CA SER A 99 -2.38 5.50 0.78
C SER A 99 -2.43 5.58 2.30
N GLU A 100 -2.98 4.56 2.97
CA GLU A 100 -2.96 4.46 4.43
C GLU A 100 -1.61 3.96 4.97
N ALA A 101 -0.87 3.22 4.15
CA ALA A 101 0.36 2.53 4.56
C ALA A 101 1.64 3.33 4.28
N TYR A 102 1.57 4.36 3.43
CA TYR A 102 2.70 5.19 3.05
C TYR A 102 2.34 6.66 3.16
N GLU A 103 3.09 7.40 3.99
CA GLU A 103 3.12 8.85 3.90
C GLU A 103 3.69 9.25 2.53
N SER A 104 3.17 10.35 1.96
CA SER A 104 3.44 10.78 0.59
C SER A 104 4.93 10.86 0.26
N GLY A 105 5.38 10.11 -0.75
CA GLY A 105 6.77 10.10 -1.23
C GLY A 105 6.96 9.39 -2.58
N GLU A 106 8.21 9.24 -3.03
CA GLU A 106 8.57 8.58 -4.31
C GLU A 106 8.17 7.10 -4.34
N SER A 107 8.30 6.40 -3.21
CA SER A 107 7.89 5.02 -3.04
C SER A 107 6.40 4.82 -3.37
N TYR A 108 5.53 5.72 -2.90
CA TYR A 108 4.09 5.68 -3.19
C TYR A 108 3.80 5.84 -4.69
N LYS A 109 4.40 6.84 -5.34
CA LYS A 109 4.24 7.07 -6.79
C LYS A 109 4.70 5.86 -7.60
N SER A 110 5.84 5.28 -7.22
CA SER A 110 6.42 4.16 -7.93
C SER A 110 5.62 2.86 -7.75
N ILE A 111 5.07 2.60 -6.54
CA ILE A 111 4.17 1.47 -6.29
C ILE A 111 2.87 1.64 -7.08
N LYS A 112 2.24 2.82 -7.04
CA LYS A 112 1.03 3.13 -7.80
C LYS A 112 1.23 2.89 -9.30
N GLY A 113 2.34 3.37 -9.87
CA GLY A 113 2.64 3.20 -11.28
C GLY A 113 2.75 1.73 -11.69
N ARG A 114 3.41 0.89 -10.87
CA ARG A 114 3.55 -0.55 -11.13
C ARG A 114 2.25 -1.31 -10.94
N TRP A 115 1.48 -0.95 -9.91
CA TRP A 115 0.14 -1.49 -9.69
C TRP A 115 -0.76 -1.26 -10.90
N ASN A 116 -0.79 -0.03 -11.42
CA ASN A 116 -1.64 0.31 -12.55
C ASN A 116 -1.34 -0.54 -13.79
N ARG A 117 -0.06 -0.79 -14.10
CA ARG A 117 0.35 -1.66 -15.21
C ARG A 117 -0.11 -3.11 -15.02
N PHE A 118 -0.06 -3.62 -13.79
CA PHE A 118 -0.57 -4.95 -13.49
C PHE A 118 -2.09 -5.02 -13.64
N VAL A 119 -2.83 -3.99 -13.19
CA VAL A 119 -4.28 -3.90 -13.41
C VAL A 119 -4.63 -3.87 -14.89
N ASP A 120 -3.86 -3.14 -15.71
CA ASP A 120 -4.07 -3.11 -17.16
C ASP A 120 -3.87 -4.49 -17.78
N TYR A 121 -2.77 -5.17 -17.43
CA TYR A 121 -2.54 -6.58 -17.80
C TYR A 121 -3.70 -7.50 -17.39
N LEU A 122 -4.19 -7.41 -16.14
CA LEU A 122 -5.29 -8.24 -15.67
C LEU A 122 -6.58 -8.00 -16.47
N LYS A 123 -6.86 -6.74 -16.82
CA LYS A 123 -8.05 -6.38 -17.59
C LYS A 123 -7.95 -6.85 -19.04
N GLU A 124 -6.80 -6.62 -19.68
CA GLU A 124 -6.56 -6.87 -21.11
C GLU A 124 -6.37 -8.36 -21.39
N ASP A 125 -5.50 -9.03 -20.64
CA ASP A 125 -5.08 -10.40 -20.97
C ASP A 125 -5.92 -11.46 -20.25
N ARG A 126 -6.54 -11.11 -19.11
CA ARG A 126 -7.24 -12.05 -18.22
C ARG A 126 -8.71 -11.74 -17.99
N GLY A 127 -9.20 -10.59 -18.45
CA GLY A 127 -10.60 -10.17 -18.25
C GLY A 127 -10.97 -9.89 -16.78
N ILE A 128 -9.99 -9.76 -15.89
CA ILE A 128 -10.19 -9.60 -14.45
C ILE A 128 -10.47 -8.14 -14.09
N LYS A 129 -11.58 -7.90 -13.40
CA LYS A 129 -12.09 -6.55 -13.10
C LYS A 129 -12.29 -6.28 -11.61
N LYS A 130 -11.98 -7.23 -10.73
CA LYS A 130 -12.11 -7.11 -9.27
C LYS A 130 -10.87 -7.68 -8.58
N MET A 131 -10.46 -7.09 -7.46
CA MET A 131 -9.28 -7.56 -6.73
C MET A 131 -9.49 -8.95 -6.11
N GLU A 132 -10.74 -9.32 -5.81
CA GLU A 132 -11.15 -10.62 -5.30
C GLU A 132 -10.88 -11.77 -6.29
N ASP A 133 -10.91 -11.48 -7.59
CA ASP A 133 -10.70 -12.45 -8.65
C ASP A 133 -9.20 -12.66 -8.95
N ILE A 134 -8.32 -11.92 -8.27
CA ILE A 134 -6.87 -12.08 -8.43
C ILE A 134 -6.43 -13.34 -7.66
N ARG A 135 -5.67 -14.20 -8.35
CA ARG A 135 -5.07 -15.43 -7.85
C ARG A 135 -3.55 -15.36 -7.98
N ARG A 136 -2.83 -16.22 -7.23
CA ARG A 136 -1.35 -16.22 -7.21
C ARG A 136 -0.77 -16.47 -8.60
N ASP A 137 -1.35 -17.38 -9.36
CA ASP A 137 -0.97 -17.67 -10.75
C ASP A 137 -1.00 -16.41 -11.62
N HIS A 138 -1.94 -15.49 -11.45
CA HIS A 138 -1.95 -14.25 -12.23
C HIS A 138 -0.71 -13.35 -11.98
N ILE A 139 -0.17 -13.37 -10.76
CA ILE A 139 1.05 -12.63 -10.39
C ILE A 139 2.27 -13.32 -10.99
N GLU A 140 2.33 -14.64 -10.90
CA GLU A 140 3.41 -15.46 -11.48
C GLU A 140 3.43 -15.32 -13.00
N ASP A 141 2.27 -15.42 -13.66
CA ASP A 141 2.09 -15.24 -15.09
C ASP A 141 2.54 -13.84 -15.53
N TYR A 142 2.21 -12.81 -14.76
CA TYR A 142 2.68 -11.46 -15.04
C TYR A 142 4.21 -11.37 -14.94
N ALA A 143 4.82 -12.02 -13.94
CA ALA A 143 6.27 -12.10 -13.86
C ALA A 143 6.87 -12.83 -15.08
N ARG A 144 6.23 -13.89 -15.58
CA ARG A 144 6.63 -14.58 -16.82
C ARG A 144 6.55 -13.65 -18.02
N LYS A 145 5.44 -12.93 -18.20
CA LYS A 145 5.28 -11.92 -19.26
C LYS A 145 6.40 -10.89 -19.23
N LEU A 146 6.77 -10.38 -18.06
CA LEU A 146 7.88 -9.42 -17.93
C LEU A 146 9.25 -10.01 -18.33
N ARG A 147 9.47 -11.30 -18.10
CA ARG A 147 10.67 -12.01 -18.58
C ARG A 147 10.65 -12.21 -20.09
N ASP A 148 9.53 -12.61 -20.64
CA ASP A 148 9.36 -12.83 -22.09
C ASP A 148 9.53 -11.51 -22.87
N GLU A 149 9.09 -10.39 -22.29
CA GLU A 149 9.35 -9.02 -22.76
C GLU A 149 10.79 -8.53 -22.53
N LYS A 150 11.67 -9.38 -21.98
CA LYS A 150 13.08 -9.09 -21.66
C LYS A 150 13.26 -7.83 -20.80
N LYS A 151 12.34 -7.59 -19.85
CA LYS A 151 12.52 -6.48 -18.90
C LYS A 151 13.68 -6.76 -17.96
N GLU A 152 14.36 -5.70 -17.53
CA GLU A 152 15.45 -5.79 -16.55
C GLU A 152 15.03 -6.56 -15.28
N PRO A 153 15.84 -7.50 -14.76
CA PRO A 153 15.49 -8.29 -13.57
C PRO A 153 15.11 -7.44 -12.36
N SER A 154 15.75 -6.28 -12.22
CA SER A 154 15.42 -5.31 -11.17
C SER A 154 14.02 -4.73 -11.32
N TYR A 155 13.61 -4.43 -12.55
CA TYR A 155 12.29 -3.94 -12.87
C TYR A 155 11.23 -5.01 -12.61
N GLN A 156 11.48 -6.25 -13.05
CA GLN A 156 10.60 -7.41 -12.80
C GLN A 156 10.30 -7.57 -11.30
N LYS A 157 11.34 -7.64 -10.46
CA LYS A 157 11.20 -7.80 -9.00
C LYS A 157 10.46 -6.64 -8.36
N ASN A 158 10.75 -5.42 -8.78
CA ASN A 158 10.07 -4.23 -8.27
C ASN A 158 8.57 -4.23 -8.60
N CYS A 159 8.18 -4.79 -9.77
CA CYS A 159 6.77 -4.96 -10.12
C CYS A 159 6.08 -5.97 -9.19
N VAL A 160 6.67 -7.17 -9.02
CA VAL A 160 6.10 -8.21 -8.14
C VAL A 160 6.01 -7.72 -6.69
N SER A 161 7.04 -7.07 -6.16
CA SER A 161 7.02 -6.49 -4.81
C SER A 161 5.93 -5.42 -4.64
N ALA A 162 5.70 -4.57 -5.65
CA ALA A 162 4.63 -3.58 -5.59
C ALA A 162 3.24 -4.24 -5.59
N ILE A 163 3.04 -5.30 -6.39
CA ILE A 163 1.80 -6.07 -6.44
C ILE A 163 1.53 -6.73 -5.08
N ASN A 164 2.51 -7.44 -4.53
CA ASN A 164 2.41 -8.03 -3.19
C ASN A 164 2.00 -6.98 -2.18
N ARG A 165 2.66 -5.81 -2.18
CA ARG A 165 2.37 -4.76 -1.21
C ARG A 165 0.94 -4.26 -1.29
N VAL A 166 0.43 -4.00 -2.50
CA VAL A 166 -0.97 -3.56 -2.68
C VAL A 166 -1.94 -4.63 -2.24
N LEU A 167 -1.71 -5.90 -2.61
CA LEU A 167 -2.59 -7.00 -2.24
C LEU A 167 -2.56 -7.30 -0.75
N GLU A 168 -1.39 -7.24 -0.11
CA GLU A 168 -1.25 -7.39 1.34
C GLU A 168 -2.02 -6.30 2.10
N GLU A 169 -1.94 -5.04 1.63
CA GLU A 169 -2.70 -3.95 2.27
C GLU A 169 -4.19 -4.00 1.96
N ALA A 170 -4.58 -4.44 0.76
CA ALA A 170 -5.98 -4.57 0.37
C ALA A 170 -6.67 -5.73 1.08
N ARG A 171 -5.99 -6.88 1.21
CA ARG A 171 -6.52 -8.11 1.82
C ARG A 171 -6.29 -8.18 3.33
N ARG A 172 -5.25 -7.49 3.83
CA ARG A 172 -4.75 -7.58 5.21
C ARG A 172 -4.22 -8.97 5.59
N ASP A 173 -3.78 -9.74 4.60
CA ASP A 173 -3.12 -11.04 4.76
C ASP A 173 -1.92 -11.14 3.80
N ARG A 174 -1.21 -12.26 3.85
CA ARG A 174 -0.10 -12.58 2.91
C ARG A 174 -0.40 -13.80 2.05
N GLU A 175 -1.67 -14.19 1.92
CA GLU A 175 -2.05 -15.41 1.21
C GLU A 175 -1.65 -15.33 -0.28
N MET A 176 -1.73 -14.13 -0.84
CA MET A 176 -1.40 -13.81 -2.23
C MET A 176 0.06 -13.48 -2.47
N HIS A 177 0.92 -13.57 -1.44
CA HIS A 177 2.31 -13.19 -1.56
C HIS A 177 3.09 -14.16 -2.45
N VAL A 178 3.72 -13.63 -3.50
CA VAL A 178 4.64 -14.37 -4.38
C VAL A 178 6.05 -13.84 -4.18
N LYS A 179 7.00 -14.70 -3.79
CA LYS A 179 8.39 -14.28 -3.60
C LYS A 179 9.01 -13.86 -4.95
N PRO A 180 9.47 -12.60 -5.12
CA PRO A 180 10.03 -12.14 -6.39
C PRO A 180 11.28 -12.92 -6.84
N SER A 181 12.03 -13.49 -5.90
CA SER A 181 13.20 -14.33 -6.19
C SER A 181 12.87 -15.61 -6.93
N ASP A 182 11.66 -16.13 -6.73
CA ASP A 182 11.26 -17.46 -7.19
C ASP A 182 10.66 -17.38 -8.61
N VAL A 183 10.20 -16.18 -9.00
CA VAL A 183 9.47 -15.94 -10.25
C VAL A 183 10.12 -14.91 -11.17
N CYS A 184 11.16 -14.19 -10.75
CA CYS A 184 11.86 -13.22 -11.59
C CYS A 184 13.32 -13.63 -11.79
N ASP A 185 13.93 -13.11 -12.86
CA ASP A 185 15.33 -13.35 -13.14
C ASP A 185 16.25 -12.86 -12.02
N ARG A 186 17.45 -13.46 -11.92
CA ARG A 186 18.46 -13.01 -10.96
C ARG A 186 19.02 -11.67 -11.41
N ARG A 187 18.96 -10.67 -10.52
CA ARG A 187 19.60 -9.37 -10.71
C ARG A 187 21.11 -9.54 -10.56
N SER A 188 21.88 -9.00 -11.50
CA SER A 188 23.32 -8.79 -11.30
C SER A 188 23.53 -7.59 -10.37
N THR A 189 24.28 -7.79 -9.29
CA THR A 189 24.77 -6.71 -8.41
C THR A 189 26.12 -6.16 -8.86
N VAL A 190 26.78 -6.82 -9.82
CA VAL A 190 28.08 -6.38 -10.35
C VAL A 190 27.84 -5.24 -11.35
N ALA A 191 28.43 -4.08 -11.05
CA ALA A 191 28.50 -2.97 -12.00
C ALA A 191 29.39 -3.38 -13.17
N LYS A 192 28.84 -3.38 -14.39
CA LYS A 192 29.57 -3.78 -15.60
C LYS A 192 30.26 -2.60 -16.29
N THR A 193 29.85 -1.39 -15.96
CA THR A 193 30.28 -0.16 -16.61
C THR A 193 30.50 0.89 -15.55
N ASP A 194 31.66 1.52 -15.58
CA ASP A 194 31.84 2.77 -14.85
C ASP A 194 30.95 3.84 -15.49
N ARG A 195 30.19 4.54 -14.65
CA ARG A 195 29.33 5.66 -15.04
C ARG A 195 29.87 6.99 -14.55
N SER A 196 31.08 7.00 -13.97
CA SER A 196 31.79 8.21 -13.63
C SER A 196 32.06 9.03 -14.89
N ILE A 197 32.01 10.35 -14.73
CA ILE A 197 32.47 11.26 -15.79
C ILE A 197 33.96 11.54 -15.55
N SER A 198 34.73 11.67 -16.63
CA SER A 198 36.15 12.04 -16.52
C SER A 198 36.30 13.42 -15.87
N GLU A 199 37.46 13.66 -15.27
CA GLU A 199 37.75 14.94 -14.59
C GLU A 199 37.69 16.12 -15.58
N GLU A 200 38.23 15.92 -16.79
CA GLU A 200 38.24 16.95 -17.83
C GLU A 200 36.82 17.31 -18.25
N LYS A 201 35.95 16.31 -18.40
CA LYS A 201 34.54 16.54 -18.75
C LYS A 201 33.78 17.20 -17.60
N HIS A 202 34.11 16.88 -16.36
CA HIS A 202 33.55 17.54 -15.19
C HIS A 202 33.93 19.02 -15.15
N GLN A 203 35.21 19.34 -15.35
CA GLN A 203 35.71 20.71 -15.37
C GLN A 203 35.05 21.55 -16.48
N GLN A 204 34.89 20.99 -17.68
CA GLN A 204 34.18 21.64 -18.78
C GLN A 204 32.71 21.91 -18.46
N LEU A 205 32.06 21.08 -17.64
CA LEU A 205 30.67 21.29 -17.23
C LEU A 205 30.57 22.38 -16.16
N ILE A 206 31.54 22.45 -15.24
CA ILE A 206 31.66 23.53 -14.26
C ILE A 206 31.77 24.89 -14.96
N GLU A 207 32.69 25.02 -15.91
CA GLU A 207 32.95 26.26 -16.65
C GLU A 207 31.74 26.77 -17.45
N LYS A 208 30.84 25.86 -17.86
CA LYS A 208 29.63 26.17 -18.62
C LYS A 208 28.39 26.38 -17.73
N SER A 209 28.51 26.11 -16.44
CA SER A 209 27.40 26.18 -15.49
C SER A 209 27.37 27.51 -14.77
N ASN A 210 26.21 27.84 -14.17
CA ASN A 210 26.15 28.94 -13.22
C ASN A 210 26.82 28.55 -11.89
N ASP A 211 27.19 29.54 -11.09
CA ASP A 211 27.93 29.39 -9.83
C ASP A 211 27.29 28.40 -8.84
N ARG A 212 25.96 28.45 -8.71
CA ARG A 212 25.22 27.53 -7.85
C ARG A 212 25.33 26.08 -8.33
N THR A 213 25.11 25.85 -9.62
CA THR A 213 25.17 24.51 -10.21
C THR A 213 26.59 23.97 -10.18
N ALA A 214 27.60 24.80 -10.44
CA ALA A 214 29.01 24.45 -10.32
C ALA A 214 29.36 23.99 -8.90
N THR A 215 28.96 24.77 -7.88
CA THR A 215 29.16 24.41 -6.47
C THR A 215 28.50 23.07 -6.11
N MET A 216 27.26 22.84 -6.58
CA MET A 216 26.58 21.56 -6.36
C MET A 216 27.32 20.38 -7.01
N MET A 217 27.81 20.54 -8.24
CA MET A 217 28.57 19.50 -8.94
C MET A 217 29.87 19.16 -8.21
N GLU A 218 30.60 20.18 -7.74
CA GLU A 218 31.83 19.97 -6.96
C GLU A 218 31.57 19.24 -5.65
N LEU A 219 30.53 19.62 -4.90
CA LEU A 219 30.14 18.93 -3.66
C LEU A 219 29.75 17.47 -3.93
N GLN A 220 28.94 17.22 -4.96
CA GLN A 220 28.53 15.87 -5.34
C GLN A 220 29.72 14.99 -5.74
N ARG A 221 30.65 15.52 -6.54
CA ARG A 221 31.84 14.75 -6.96
C ARG A 221 32.79 14.50 -5.79
N ARG A 222 33.00 15.48 -4.92
CA ARG A 222 33.99 15.38 -3.83
C ARG A 222 33.52 14.53 -2.66
N PHE A 223 32.22 14.56 -2.35
CA PHE A 223 31.64 13.86 -1.21
C PHE A 223 30.79 12.64 -1.61
N GLY A 224 30.53 12.42 -2.90
CA GLY A 224 29.68 11.34 -3.39
C GLY A 224 28.20 11.54 -3.07
N LEU A 225 27.76 12.79 -2.88
CA LEU A 225 26.37 13.12 -2.54
C LEU A 225 25.43 12.81 -3.70
N ARG A 226 24.23 12.33 -3.36
CA ARG A 226 23.11 12.27 -4.31
C ARG A 226 22.59 13.67 -4.58
N PHE A 227 21.85 13.81 -5.67
CA PHE A 227 21.25 15.11 -6.03
C PHE A 227 20.27 15.67 -4.97
N GLU A 228 19.68 14.79 -4.17
CA GLU A 228 18.71 15.15 -3.12
C GLU A 228 19.34 15.47 -1.76
N GLU A 229 20.63 15.17 -1.58
CA GLU A 229 21.41 15.41 -0.35
C GLU A 229 22.10 16.77 -0.41
#